data_AF-A0A1A9HLL5-F1
#
_entry.id   AF-A0A1A9HLL5-F1
#
_cell.length_a   1.000
_cell.length_b   1.000
_cell.length_c   1.000
_cell.angle_alpha   90.00
_cell.angle_beta   90.00
_cell.angle_gamma   90.00
#
_symmetry.space_group_name_H-M   'P 1'
#
loop_
_entity.id
_entity.type
_entity.pdbx_description
1 polymer ?
#
loop_
_entity_poly.entity_id
_entity_poly.type
_entity_poly.pdbx_seq_one_letter_code
_entity_poly.pdbx_strand_id
1 'polypeptide(L)'
;MVMSVLTAQGGPIGRRTAVVIGVCIASGLYFVLSTLFGLVYVQVQLAQGVSLNEVAMGATQSSSYLMIVLALAFLGNLAGGAWTARLSESSPHADALIAGGVQAGLTLLSYLCAYFPPFPIWALLLSVAIPVAAFHVGATIHLQSRGSA
;
A
#
# COMPACT_ATOMS: atom_id res chain seq x y z
N MET A 1 17.26 -16.26 -5.06
CA MET A 1 17.63 -17.37 -4.15
C MET A 1 16.62 -17.61 -3.02
N VAL A 2 15.89 -16.59 -2.52
CA VAL A 2 14.81 -16.78 -1.51
C VAL A 2 13.61 -17.60 -2.06
N MET A 3 13.36 -17.53 -3.37
CA MET A 3 12.24 -18.21 -4.03
C MET A 3 12.38 -19.74 -4.07
N SER A 4 13.60 -20.29 -3.95
CA SER A 4 13.81 -21.75 -3.94
C SER A 4 13.66 -22.36 -2.55
N VAL A 5 13.79 -21.56 -1.48
CA VAL A 5 13.64 -22.06 -0.11
C VAL A 5 12.17 -22.24 0.27
N LEU A 6 11.27 -21.40 -0.25
CA LEU A 6 9.83 -21.53 -0.03
C LEU A 6 9.19 -22.66 -0.85
N THR A 7 9.80 -23.06 -1.97
CA THR A 7 9.32 -24.16 -2.81
C THR A 7 9.84 -25.53 -2.35
N ALA A 8 10.97 -25.57 -1.63
CA ALA A 8 11.57 -26.82 -1.16
C ALA A 8 10.82 -27.51 0.01
N GLN A 9 9.83 -26.84 0.63
CA GLN A 9 9.00 -27.45 1.69
C GLN A 9 7.58 -27.88 1.25
N GLY A 10 7.24 -27.76 -0.04
CA GLY A 10 6.20 -28.57 -0.72
C GLY A 10 4.78 -28.57 -0.16
N GLY A 11 4.46 -27.75 0.84
CA GLY A 11 3.13 -27.61 1.40
C GLY A 11 2.39 -26.42 0.78
N PRO A 12 1.08 -26.54 0.57
CA PRO A 12 0.28 -25.41 0.13
C PRO A 12 0.45 -24.21 1.06
N ILE A 13 0.73 -23.02 0.52
CA ILE A 13 0.87 -21.81 1.34
C ILE A 13 -0.53 -21.46 1.82
N GLY A 14 -0.80 -21.72 3.11
CA GLY A 14 -2.12 -21.47 3.69
C GLY A 14 -2.58 -20.04 3.45
N ARG A 15 -3.88 -19.88 3.20
CA ARG A 15 -4.59 -18.60 2.96
C ARG A 15 -4.07 -17.43 3.80
N ARG A 16 -3.89 -17.65 5.10
CA ARG A 16 -3.42 -16.62 6.06
C ARG A 16 -2.04 -16.09 5.69
N THR A 17 -1.14 -16.97 5.25
CA THR A 17 0.22 -16.60 4.86
C THR A 17 0.22 -15.77 3.58
N ALA A 18 -0.61 -16.11 2.59
CA ALA A 18 -0.75 -15.31 1.35
C ALA A 18 -1.26 -13.89 1.65
N VAL A 19 -2.24 -13.76 2.55
CA VAL A 19 -2.77 -12.48 3.02
C VAL A 19 -1.67 -11.66 3.72
N VAL A 20 -0.98 -12.25 4.70
CA VAL A 20 0.07 -11.55 5.47
C VAL A 20 1.21 -11.09 4.56
N ILE A 21 1.68 -11.95 3.65
CA ILE A 21 2.76 -11.58 2.72
C ILE A 21 2.33 -10.41 1.82
N GLY A 22 1.12 -10.42 1.27
CA GLY A 22 0.65 -9.32 0.44
C GLY A 22 0.54 -8.00 1.20
N VAL A 23 0.01 -8.02 2.43
CA VAL A 23 -0.04 -6.87 3.34
C VAL A 23 1.36 -6.33 3.64
N CYS A 24 2.33 -7.20 3.94
CA CYS A 24 3.71 -6.82 4.18
C CYS A 24 4.38 -6.19 2.94
N ILE A 25 4.17 -6.76 1.76
CA ILE A 25 4.69 -6.23 0.50
C ILE A 25 4.08 -4.85 0.20
N ALA A 26 2.75 -4.71 0.34
CA ALA A 26 2.07 -3.43 0.14
C ALA A 26 2.62 -2.34 1.06
N SER A 27 2.73 -2.66 2.36
CA SER A 27 3.22 -1.73 3.37
C SER A 27 4.70 -1.35 3.14
N GLY A 28 5.55 -2.32 2.81
CA GLY A 28 6.96 -2.08 2.53
C GLY A 28 7.16 -1.20 1.29
N LEU A 29 6.45 -1.49 0.20
CA LEU A 29 6.51 -0.68 -1.03
C LEU A 29 5.97 0.72 -0.80
N TYR A 30 4.82 0.86 -0.13
CA TYR A 30 4.26 2.17 0.19
C TYR A 30 5.22 3.00 1.03
N PHE A 31 5.86 2.40 2.05
CA PHE A 31 6.85 3.07 2.88
C PHE A 31 8.02 3.58 2.04
N VAL A 32 8.65 2.72 1.25
CA VAL A 32 9.81 3.09 0.41
C VAL A 32 9.45 4.21 -0.57
N LEU A 33 8.33 4.08 -1.30
CA LEU A 33 7.90 5.08 -2.28
C LEU A 33 7.58 6.43 -1.62
N SER A 34 6.85 6.41 -0.50
CA SER A 34 6.47 7.63 0.22
C SER A 34 7.68 8.30 0.88
N THR A 35 8.65 7.52 1.39
CA THR A 35 9.88 8.07 1.95
C THR A 35 10.73 8.75 0.87
N LEU A 36 10.93 8.11 -0.28
CA LEU A 36 11.69 8.71 -1.38
C LEU A 36 11.02 10.00 -1.88
N PHE A 37 9.71 9.96 -2.09
CA PHE A 37 8.96 11.13 -2.52
C PHE A 37 8.99 12.25 -1.46
N GLY A 38 8.77 11.91 -0.19
CA GLY A 38 8.82 12.85 0.92
C GLY A 38 10.20 13.51 1.06
N LEU A 39 11.29 12.76 0.89
CA LEU A 39 12.64 13.32 0.87
C LEU A 39 12.82 14.33 -0.26
N VAL A 40 12.43 13.98 -1.49
CA VAL A 40 12.51 14.90 -2.63
C VAL A 40 11.68 16.15 -2.38
N TYR A 41 10.44 16.00 -1.90
CA TYR A 41 9.55 17.11 -1.59
C TYR A 41 10.18 18.06 -0.55
N VAL A 42 10.71 17.52 0.55
CA VAL A 42 11.36 18.33 1.59
C VAL A 42 12.55 19.09 1.01
N GLN A 43 13.42 18.44 0.22
CA GLN A 43 14.59 19.09 -0.37
C GLN A 43 14.20 20.23 -1.33
N VAL A 44 13.15 20.03 -2.14
CA VAL A 44 12.63 21.08 -3.04
C VAL A 44 12.10 22.28 -2.24
N GLN A 45 11.32 22.05 -1.18
CA GLN A 45 10.79 23.15 -0.36
C GLN A 45 11.87 23.90 0.39
N LEU A 46 12.88 23.19 0.91
CA LEU A 46 14.04 23.82 1.55
C LEU A 46 14.84 24.67 0.56
N ALA A 47 15.03 24.21 -0.68
CA ALA A 47 15.68 24.97 -1.74
C ALA A 47 14.90 26.25 -2.13
N GLN A 48 13.58 26.26 -1.90
CA GLN A 48 12.72 27.45 -2.07
C GLN A 48 12.72 28.38 -0.84
N GLY A 49 13.47 28.04 0.21
CA GLY A 49 13.57 28.85 1.43
C GLY A 49 12.45 28.63 2.46
N VAL A 50 11.62 27.59 2.29
CA VAL A 50 10.56 27.25 3.25
C VAL A 50 11.19 26.61 4.50
N SER A 51 10.76 27.03 5.70
CA SER A 51 11.30 26.45 6.94
C SER A 51 10.79 25.02 7.18
N LEU A 52 11.58 24.16 7.85
CA LEU A 52 11.19 22.77 8.12
C LEU A 52 9.82 22.63 8.81
N ASN A 53 9.50 23.54 9.73
CA ASN A 53 8.21 23.55 10.43
C ASN A 53 7.04 23.80 9.48
N GLU A 54 7.22 24.69 8.50
CA GLU A 54 6.21 24.99 7.49
C GLU A 54 6.10 23.87 6.45
N VAL A 55 7.19 23.17 6.13
CA VAL A 55 7.16 22.02 5.21
C VAL A 55 6.25 20.91 5.74
N ALA A 56 6.35 20.58 7.03
CA ALA A 56 5.53 19.52 7.63
C ALA A 56 4.03 19.86 7.62
N MET A 57 3.66 21.08 8.01
CA MET A 57 2.26 21.52 7.97
C MET A 57 1.75 21.70 6.52
N GLY A 58 2.59 22.22 5.63
CA GLY A 58 2.26 22.42 4.23
C GLY A 58 2.02 21.10 3.50
N ALA A 59 2.79 20.05 3.80
CA ALA A 59 2.60 18.72 3.23
C ALA A 59 1.22 18.13 3.55
N THR A 60 0.75 18.28 4.80
CA THR A 60 -0.54 17.73 5.21
C THR A 60 -1.76 18.52 4.73
N GLN A 61 -1.54 19.77 4.29
CA GLN A 61 -2.59 20.64 3.75
C GLN A 61 -2.56 20.73 2.20
N SER A 62 -1.45 20.35 1.57
CA SER A 62 -1.31 20.41 0.11
C SER A 62 -2.08 19.27 -0.57
N SER A 63 -3.20 19.61 -1.21
CA SER A 63 -3.99 18.63 -1.97
C SER A 63 -3.15 17.90 -3.03
N SER A 64 -2.22 18.59 -3.69
CA SER A 64 -1.35 17.97 -4.71
C SER A 64 -0.42 16.93 -4.10
N TYR A 65 0.20 17.23 -2.95
CA TYR A 65 1.04 16.29 -2.21
C TYR A 65 0.23 15.07 -1.76
N LEU A 66 -0.94 15.29 -1.18
CA LEU A 66 -1.83 14.22 -0.73
C LEU A 66 -2.28 13.31 -1.87
N MET A 67 -2.62 13.88 -3.04
CA MET A 67 -3.01 13.08 -4.21
C MET A 67 -1.85 12.21 -4.70
N ILE A 68 -0.61 12.71 -4.66
CA ILE A 68 0.56 11.90 -5.02
C ILE A 68 0.77 10.78 -4.01
N VAL A 69 0.70 11.06 -2.71
CA VAL A 69 0.83 10.04 -1.65
C VAL A 69 -0.25 8.95 -1.79
N LEU A 70 -1.50 9.34 -2.08
CA LEU A 70 -2.59 8.39 -2.33
C LEU A 70 -2.34 7.55 -3.59
N ALA A 71 -1.77 8.13 -4.64
CA ALA A 71 -1.38 7.38 -5.84
C ALA A 71 -0.25 6.37 -5.54
N LEU A 72 0.77 6.77 -4.76
CA LEU A 72 1.83 5.86 -4.32
C LEU A 72 1.28 4.75 -3.41
N ALA A 73 0.34 5.07 -2.53
CA ALA A 73 -0.39 4.08 -1.72
C ALA A 73 -1.12 3.10 -2.62
N PHE A 74 -1.85 3.58 -3.64
CA PHE A 74 -2.54 2.71 -4.59
C PHE A 74 -1.58 1.75 -5.30
N LEU A 75 -0.44 2.25 -5.79
CA LEU A 75 0.57 1.42 -6.46
C LEU A 75 1.16 0.34 -5.53
N GLY A 76 1.49 0.70 -4.28
CA GLY A 76 1.98 -0.27 -3.29
C GLY A 76 0.95 -1.36 -2.98
N ASN A 77 -0.31 -0.97 -2.75
CA ASN A 77 -1.40 -1.90 -2.49
C ASN A 77 -1.74 -2.78 -3.71
N LEU A 78 -1.61 -2.24 -4.92
CA LEU A 78 -1.81 -2.98 -6.17
C LEU A 78 -0.78 -4.12 -6.30
N ALA A 79 0.48 -3.86 -5.99
CA ALA A 79 1.50 -4.90 -5.94
C ALA A 79 1.18 -5.94 -4.84
N GLY A 80 0.72 -5.51 -3.66
CA GLY A 80 0.26 -6.41 -2.60
C GLY A 80 -0.84 -7.35 -3.07
N GLY A 81 -1.86 -6.84 -3.77
CA GLY A 81 -2.93 -7.63 -4.34
C GLY A 81 -2.46 -8.68 -5.35
N ALA A 82 -1.55 -8.29 -6.25
CA ALA A 82 -0.95 -9.21 -7.21
C ALA A 82 -0.18 -10.34 -6.51
N TRP A 83 0.57 -10.04 -5.45
CA TRP A 83 1.31 -11.03 -4.67
C TRP A 83 0.40 -11.93 -3.83
N THR A 84 -0.65 -11.41 -3.20
CA THR A 84 -1.65 -12.25 -2.53
C THR A 84 -2.27 -13.22 -3.52
N ALA A 85 -2.75 -12.72 -4.66
CA ALA A 85 -3.37 -13.57 -5.68
C ALA A 85 -2.41 -14.63 -6.24
N ARG A 86 -1.12 -14.28 -6.38
CA ARG A 86 -0.08 -15.21 -6.84
C ARG A 86 0.13 -16.39 -5.89
N LEU A 87 0.03 -16.14 -4.59
CA LEU A 87 0.28 -17.11 -3.51
C LEU A 87 -0.98 -17.85 -3.05
N SER A 88 -2.17 -17.34 -3.39
CA SER A 88 -3.45 -17.97 -3.10
C SER A 88 -3.74 -19.15 -4.02
N GLU A 89 -4.27 -20.23 -3.46
CA GLU A 89 -4.53 -21.47 -4.18
C GLU A 89 -5.99 -21.65 -4.60
N SER A 90 -6.93 -21.28 -3.73
CA SER A 90 -8.36 -21.59 -3.92
C SER A 90 -9.17 -20.38 -4.39
N SER A 91 -8.96 -19.21 -3.78
CA SER A 91 -9.79 -18.03 -4.02
C SER A 91 -8.96 -16.73 -4.07
N PRO A 92 -8.17 -16.50 -5.13
CA PRO A 92 -7.26 -15.35 -5.23
C PRO A 92 -7.95 -13.98 -5.04
N HIS A 93 -9.15 -13.80 -5.60
CA HIS A 93 -9.91 -12.56 -5.42
C HIS A 93 -10.40 -12.36 -3.99
N ALA A 94 -10.93 -13.41 -3.35
CA ALA A 94 -11.44 -13.32 -1.98
C ALA A 94 -10.29 -13.05 -0.99
N ASP A 95 -9.15 -13.68 -1.20
CA ASP A 95 -7.97 -13.50 -0.34
C ASP A 95 -7.36 -12.11 -0.52
N ALA A 96 -7.31 -11.60 -1.76
CA ALA A 96 -6.90 -10.22 -2.02
C ALA A 96 -7.85 -9.20 -1.37
N LEU A 97 -9.16 -9.42 -1.41
CA LEU A 97 -10.13 -8.56 -0.72
C LEU A 97 -9.95 -8.58 0.80
N ILE A 98 -9.68 -9.75 1.39
CA ILE A 98 -9.38 -9.85 2.82
C ILE A 98 -8.08 -9.12 3.16
N ALA A 99 -7.03 -9.29 2.35
CA ALA A 99 -5.76 -8.58 2.55
C ALA A 99 -5.94 -7.05 2.44
N GLY A 100 -6.70 -6.59 1.44
CA GLY A 100 -7.08 -5.18 1.32
C GLY A 100 -7.89 -4.68 2.51
N GLY A 101 -8.82 -5.49 3.03
CA GLY A 101 -9.58 -5.18 4.23
C GLY A 101 -8.72 -5.10 5.50
N VAL A 102 -7.76 -6.02 5.66
CA VAL A 102 -6.78 -5.98 6.76
C VAL A 102 -5.95 -4.71 6.68
N GLN A 103 -5.42 -4.37 5.49
CA GLN A 103 -4.64 -3.15 5.29
C GLN A 103 -5.47 -1.88 5.52
N ALA A 104 -6.73 -1.85 5.10
CA ALA A 104 -7.66 -0.76 5.38
C ALA A 104 -7.90 -0.60 6.88
N GLY A 105 -8.09 -1.70 7.61
CA GLY A 105 -8.22 -1.71 9.07
C GLY A 105 -6.96 -1.20 9.78
N LEU A 106 -5.77 -1.62 9.35
CA LEU A 106 -4.50 -1.10 9.87
C LEU A 106 -4.33 0.40 9.59
N THR A 107 -4.73 0.85 8.39
CA THR A 107 -4.70 2.26 8.01
C THR A 107 -5.64 3.07 8.90
N LEU A 108 -6.87 2.61 9.11
CA LEU A 108 -7.82 3.24 10.02
C LEU A 108 -7.28 3.30 11.46
N LEU A 109 -6.71 2.20 11.96
CA LEU A 109 -6.11 2.15 13.29
C LEU A 109 -4.97 3.17 13.43
N SER A 110 -4.15 3.33 12.40
CA SER A 110 -3.05 4.31 12.41
C SER A 110 -3.53 5.75 12.55
N TYR A 111 -4.70 6.08 11.99
CA TYR A 111 -5.32 7.39 12.17
C TYR A 111 -5.95 7.57 13.56
N LEU A 112 -6.44 6.49 14.17
CA LEU A 112 -7.00 6.52 15.53
C LEU A 112 -5.94 6.63 16.63
N CYS A 113 -4.72 6.13 16.39
CA CYS A 113 -3.61 6.18 17.36
C CYS A 113 -2.98 7.58 17.55
N ALA A 114 -3.57 8.64 16.99
CA ALA A 114 -3.36 10.05 17.35
C ALA A 114 -1.90 10.49 17.56
N TYR A 115 -1.16 10.58 16.46
CA TYR A 115 0.09 11.39 16.36
C TYR A 115 0.16 12.21 15.07
N PHE A 116 -0.91 12.22 14.25
CA PHE A 116 -0.89 12.79 12.92
C PHE A 116 -1.46 14.22 12.89
N PRO A 117 -0.89 15.12 12.06
CA PRO A 117 -1.46 16.42 11.78
C PRO A 117 -2.89 16.30 11.21
N PRO A 118 -3.72 17.35 11.28
CA PRO A 118 -5.07 17.31 10.72
C PRO A 118 -5.01 17.09 9.21
N PHE A 119 -5.34 15.87 8.78
CA PHE A 119 -5.58 15.56 7.37
C PHE A 119 -7.00 15.98 6.98
N PRO A 120 -7.21 16.46 5.75
CA PRO A 120 -8.55 16.70 5.27
C PRO A 120 -9.33 15.37 5.22
N ILE A 121 -10.62 15.42 5.58
CA ILE A 121 -11.45 14.21 5.74
C ILE A 121 -11.51 13.34 4.48
N TRP A 122 -11.49 13.96 3.30
CA TRP A 122 -11.50 13.24 2.03
C TRP A 122 -10.25 12.35 1.88
N ALA A 123 -9.08 12.82 2.32
CA ALA A 123 -7.83 12.07 2.21
C ALA A 123 -7.85 10.86 3.15
N LEU A 124 -8.38 11.04 4.38
CA LEU A 124 -8.59 9.94 5.32
C LEU A 124 -9.49 8.85 4.74
N LEU A 125 -10.64 9.26 4.17
CA LEU A 125 -11.60 8.34 3.55
C LEU A 125 -10.97 7.58 2.38
N LEU A 126 -10.23 8.27 1.51
CA LEU A 126 -9.54 7.64 0.39
C LEU A 126 -8.44 6.68 0.87
N SER A 127 -7.65 7.06 1.87
CA SER A 127 -6.61 6.18 2.42
C SER A 127 -7.15 4.87 2.97
N VAL A 128 -8.38 4.86 3.51
CA VAL A 128 -9.05 3.64 3.99
C VAL A 128 -9.69 2.84 2.84
N ALA A 129 -10.22 3.51 1.82
CA ALA A 129 -10.87 2.85 0.69
C ALA A 129 -9.88 2.26 -0.34
N ILE A 130 -8.75 2.94 -0.57
CA ILE A 130 -7.74 2.58 -1.59
C ILE A 130 -7.23 1.15 -1.43
N PRO A 131 -6.86 0.65 -0.23
CA PRO A 131 -6.32 -0.70 -0.08
C PRO A 131 -7.24 -1.77 -0.67
N VAL A 132 -8.54 -1.72 -0.38
CA VAL A 132 -9.50 -2.73 -0.87
C VAL A 132 -9.57 -2.71 -2.40
N ALA A 133 -9.72 -1.52 -3.01
CA ALA A 133 -9.79 -1.38 -4.46
C ALA A 133 -8.48 -1.79 -5.15
N ALA A 134 -7.35 -1.33 -4.63
CA ALA A 134 -6.03 -1.61 -5.19
C ALA A 134 -5.67 -3.09 -5.11
N PHE A 135 -5.94 -3.76 -3.99
CA PHE A 135 -5.72 -5.20 -3.86
C PHE A 135 -6.57 -6.00 -4.86
N HIS A 136 -7.84 -5.62 -5.05
CA HIS A 136 -8.72 -6.27 -6.01
C HIS A 136 -8.23 -6.09 -7.46
N VAL A 137 -7.84 -4.87 -7.82
CA VAL A 137 -7.29 -4.57 -9.16
C VAL A 137 -5.98 -5.33 -9.38
N GLY A 138 -5.08 -5.35 -8.40
CA GLY A 138 -3.82 -6.08 -8.48
C GLY A 138 -4.00 -7.58 -8.69
N ALA A 139 -4.95 -8.19 -7.97
CA ALA A 139 -5.32 -9.59 -8.17
C ALA A 139 -5.86 -9.84 -9.58
N THR A 140 -6.71 -8.95 -10.09
CA THR A 140 -7.31 -9.07 -11.42
C THR A 140 -6.27 -9.02 -12.53
N ILE A 141 -5.35 -8.04 -12.48
CA ILE A 141 -4.24 -7.91 -13.43
C ILE A 141 -3.39 -9.19 -13.43
N HIS A 142 -3.06 -9.73 -12.25
CA HIS A 142 -2.27 -10.94 -12.14
C HIS A 142 -2.96 -12.15 -12.79
N LEU A 143 -4.24 -12.35 -12.53
CA LEU A 143 -4.99 -13.47 -13.09
C LEU A 143 -5.15 -13.37 -14.61
N GLN A 144 -5.39 -12.17 -15.13
CA GLN A 144 -5.43 -11.93 -16.58
C GLN A 144 -4.10 -12.28 -17.25
N SER A 145 -2.97 -11.91 -16.63
CA SER A 145 -1.63 -12.24 -17.15
C SER A 145 -1.31 -13.74 -17.16
N ARG A 146 -1.99 -14.54 -16.31
CA ARG A 146 -1.85 -16.00 -16.29
C ARG A 146 -2.71 -16.70 -17.34
N GLY A 147 -3.87 -16.13 -17.68
CA GLY A 147 -4.76 -16.70 -18.71
C GLY A 147 -4.29 -16.48 -20.14
N SER A 148 -3.32 -15.59 -20.36
CA SER A 148 -2.72 -15.30 -21.67
C SER A 148 -1.41 -16.05 -21.95
N ALA A 149 -0.96 -16.90 -21.03
CA ALA A 149 0.28 -17.68 -21.12
C ALA A 149 -0.05 -19.17 -21.31
#